data_AF-A0A1X9Z8P1-F1
#
_entry.id   AF-A0A1X9Z8P1-F1
#
_cell.length_a   1.000
_cell.length_b   1.000
_cell.length_c   1.000
_cell.angle_alpha   90.00
_cell.angle_beta   90.00
_cell.angle_gamma   90.00
#
_symmetry.space_group_name_H-M   'P 1'
#
loop_
_entity.id
_entity.type
_entity.pdbx_description
1 polymer ?
#
loop_
_entity_poly.entity_id
_entity_poly.type
_entity_poly.pdbx_seq_one_letter_code
_entity_poly.pdbx_strand_id
1 'polypeptide(L)'
;MKLTFSLKFLLIFMAIFITEILIGKYLDDAIIRPFGGDVLVVVLIYAFFRVFLKTNNKLLALGVLIFSFAIEFLQKANYVTWLGLEHNKLMRIVLGTSFSYYDLLAYFVGYLICLLFKD
;
A
#
# COMPACT_ATOMS: atom_id res chain seq x y z
N MET A 1 16.03 7.67 15.84
CA MET A 1 14.90 6.72 15.84
C MET A 1 15.27 5.57 16.76
N LYS A 2 14.42 5.19 17.72
CA LYS A 2 14.65 3.98 18.55
C LYS A 2 13.90 2.81 17.89
N LEU A 3 14.63 1.75 17.55
CA LEU A 3 14.03 0.49 17.11
C LEU A 3 13.36 -0.15 18.33
N THR A 4 12.03 -0.23 18.33
CA THR A 4 11.29 -0.91 19.39
C THR A 4 10.34 -1.89 18.74
N PHE A 5 10.57 -3.19 18.98
CA PHE A 5 9.75 -4.24 18.41
C PHE A 5 8.44 -4.36 19.17
N SER A 6 7.32 -4.16 18.49
CA SER A 6 5.99 -4.19 19.10
C SER A 6 5.17 -5.37 18.59
N LEU A 7 5.04 -6.40 19.42
CA LEU A 7 4.25 -7.61 19.12
C LEU A 7 2.79 -7.30 18.73
N LYS A 8 2.20 -6.24 19.32
CA LYS A 8 0.84 -5.80 18.98
C LYS A 8 0.70 -5.38 17.51
N PHE A 9 1.62 -4.57 17.00
CA PHE A 9 1.59 -4.13 15.60
C PHE A 9 1.95 -5.27 14.65
N LEU A 10 2.76 -6.23 15.09
CA LEU A 10 3.07 -7.42 14.29
C LEU A 10 1.84 -8.31 14.11
N LEU A 11 1.04 -8.49 15.15
CA LEU A 11 -0.24 -9.20 15.06
C LEU A 11 -1.23 -8.47 14.14
N ILE A 12 -1.33 -7.14 14.24
CA ILE A 12 -2.16 -6.32 13.34
C ILE A 12 -1.70 -6.47 11.89
N PHE A 13 -0.39 -6.35 11.64
CA PHE A 13 0.21 -6.56 10.32
C PHE A 13 -0.17 -7.93 9.76
N MET A 14 -0.01 -8.98 10.56
CA MET A 14 -0.31 -10.34 10.12
C MET A 14 -1.81 -10.54 9.84
N ALA A 15 -2.68 -9.96 10.66
CA ALA A 15 -4.13 -9.99 10.43
C ALA A 15 -4.53 -9.28 9.13
N ILE A 16 -3.95 -8.09 8.86
CA ILE A 16 -4.20 -7.36 7.62
C ILE A 16 -3.64 -8.12 6.41
N PHE A 17 -2.45 -8.70 6.53
CA PHE A 17 -1.82 -9.47 5.45
C PHE A 17 -2.65 -10.72 5.08
N ILE A 18 -3.16 -11.44 6.08
CA ILE A 18 -4.07 -12.56 5.84
C ILE A 18 -5.36 -12.07 5.17
N THR A 19 -5.91 -10.93 5.62
CA THR A 19 -7.12 -10.34 5.05
C THR A 19 -6.92 -9.98 3.58
N GLU A 20 -5.78 -9.38 3.22
CA GLU A 20 -5.35 -9.11 1.84
C GLU A 20 -5.32 -10.38 0.98
N ILE A 21 -4.69 -11.45 1.48
CA ILE A 21 -4.65 -12.74 0.77
C ILE A 21 -6.06 -13.32 0.60
N LEU A 22 -6.91 -13.20 1.62
CA LEU A 22 -8.29 -13.66 1.55
C LEU A 22 -9.10 -12.86 0.53
N ILE A 23 -8.95 -11.54 0.49
CA ILE A 23 -9.59 -10.69 -0.53
C ILE A 23 -9.11 -11.07 -1.93
N GLY A 24 -7.79 -11.19 -2.13
CA GLY A 24 -7.22 -11.55 -3.42
C GLY A 24 -7.59 -12.96 -3.92
N LYS A 25 -7.92 -13.88 -3.01
CA LYS A 25 -8.26 -15.27 -3.32
C LYS A 25 -9.76 -15.55 -3.38
N TYR A 26 -10.55 -14.92 -2.53
CA TYR A 26 -11.98 -15.24 -2.36
C TYR A 26 -12.91 -14.12 -2.88
N LEU A 27 -12.44 -12.88 -3.02
CA LEU A 27 -13.21 -11.84 -3.68
C LEU A 27 -12.78 -11.73 -5.14
N ASP A 28 -13.65 -12.23 -6.02
CA ASP A 28 -13.58 -12.03 -7.49
C ASP A 28 -14.25 -10.70 -7.93
N ASP A 29 -14.42 -9.75 -7.01
CA ASP A 29 -14.98 -8.43 -7.31
C ASP A 29 -13.94 -7.51 -7.95
N ALA A 30 -14.23 -7.03 -9.15
CA ALA A 30 -13.35 -6.17 -9.95
C ALA A 30 -13.06 -4.79 -9.30
N ILE A 31 -13.80 -4.41 -8.26
CA ILE A 31 -13.64 -3.13 -7.55
C ILE A 31 -13.04 -3.34 -6.17
N ILE A 32 -13.58 -4.27 -5.38
CA ILE A 32 -13.13 -4.48 -4.00
C ILE A 32 -11.72 -5.08 -3.96
N ARG A 33 -11.39 -5.95 -4.92
CA ARG A 33 -10.07 -6.58 -5.00
C ARG A 33 -8.94 -5.57 -5.25
N PRO A 34 -9.01 -4.68 -6.27
CA PRO A 34 -8.00 -3.64 -6.44
C PRO A 34 -8.14 -2.51 -5.40
N PHE A 35 -9.31 -1.87 -5.28
CA PHE A 35 -9.45 -0.67 -4.44
C PHE A 35 -9.34 -0.97 -2.94
N GLY A 36 -10.00 -2.04 -2.47
CA GLY A 36 -9.95 -2.44 -1.06
C GLY A 36 -8.57 -2.97 -0.68
N GLY A 37 -7.91 -3.68 -1.59
CA GLY A 37 -6.53 -4.12 -1.43
C GLY A 37 -5.58 -2.95 -1.28
N ASP A 38 -5.65 -1.95 -2.16
CA ASP A 38 -4.77 -0.76 -2.12
C ASP A 38 -4.87 0.03 -0.81
N VAL A 39 -6.09 0.20 -0.27
CA VAL A 39 -6.29 0.80 1.06
C VAL A 39 -5.58 -0.03 2.12
N LEU A 40 -5.78 -1.35 2.11
CA LEU A 40 -5.20 -2.26 3.11
C LEU A 40 -3.67 -2.34 3.00
N VAL A 41 -3.10 -2.31 1.81
CA VAL A 41 -1.65 -2.28 1.57
C VAL A 41 -1.02 -1.04 2.22
N VAL A 42 -1.64 0.13 2.10
CA VAL A 42 -1.15 1.36 2.77
C VAL A 42 -1.15 1.20 4.29
N VAL A 43 -2.23 0.66 4.86
CA VAL A 43 -2.32 0.41 6.30
C VAL A 43 -1.35 -0.68 6.74
N LEU A 44 -1.12 -1.69 5.91
CA LEU A 44 -0.18 -2.79 6.14
C LEU A 44 1.27 -2.29 6.16
N ILE A 45 1.66 -1.47 5.18
CA ILE A 45 2.99 -0.84 5.15
C ILE A 45 3.18 0.05 6.38
N TYR A 46 2.17 0.86 6.71
CA TYR A 46 2.20 1.68 7.92
C TYR A 46 2.39 0.83 9.19
N ALA A 47 1.62 -0.25 9.34
CA ALA A 47 1.72 -1.18 10.45
C ALA A 47 3.09 -1.86 10.50
N PHE A 48 3.64 -2.29 9.35
CA PHE A 48 4.96 -2.89 9.25
C PHE A 48 6.06 -1.96 9.75
N PHE A 49 6.10 -0.73 9.27
CA PHE A 49 7.08 0.25 9.75
C PHE A 49 6.88 0.56 11.24
N ARG A 50 5.63 0.57 11.74
CA ARG A 50 5.33 0.71 13.18
C ARG A 50 5.83 -0.45 14.04
N VAL A 51 5.94 -1.66 13.49
CA VAL A 51 6.54 -2.81 14.21
C VAL A 51 7.99 -2.51 14.59
N PHE A 52 8.75 -1.90 13.68
CA PHE A 52 10.18 -1.66 13.87
C PHE A 52 10.48 -0.26 14.41
N LEU A 53 9.73 0.75 14.03
CA LEU A 53 10.01 2.16 14.31
C LEU A 53 8.95 2.76 15.22
N LYS A 54 9.35 3.16 16.43
CA LYS A 54 8.57 4.11 17.24
C LYS A 54 8.83 5.52 16.72
N THR A 55 7.95 6.02 15.86
CA THR A 55 8.01 7.40 15.34
C THR A 55 6.61 8.01 15.29
N ASN A 56 6.53 9.31 15.02
CA ASN A 56 5.26 10.02 14.90
C ASN A 56 4.36 9.40 13.81
N ASN A 57 3.17 8.94 14.21
CA ASN A 57 2.18 8.30 13.32
C ASN A 57 1.87 9.14 12.08
N LYS A 58 1.76 10.46 12.25
CA LYS A 58 1.51 11.39 11.15
C LYS A 58 2.64 11.40 10.13
N LEU A 59 3.90 11.39 10.59
CA LEU A 59 5.06 11.47 9.71
C LEU A 59 5.22 10.18 8.91
N LEU A 60 4.97 9.04 9.56
CA LEU A 60 5.05 7.73 8.93
C LEU A 60 3.93 7.55 7.91
N ALA A 61 2.68 7.88 8.27
CA ALA A 61 1.54 7.83 7.35
C ALA A 61 1.75 8.76 6.14
N LEU A 62 2.28 9.97 6.36
CA LEU A 62 2.57 10.92 5.29
C LEU A 62 3.67 10.39 4.37
N GLY A 63 4.70 9.74 4.93
CA GLY A 63 5.75 9.06 4.16
C GLY A 63 5.20 7.96 3.27
N VAL A 64 4.29 7.12 3.80
CA VAL A 64 3.63 6.06 3.01
C VAL A 64 2.76 6.67 1.90
N LEU A 65 1.99 7.72 2.19
CA LEU A 65 1.16 8.41 1.20
C LEU A 65 2.01 8.98 0.04
N ILE A 66 3.10 9.69 0.37
CA ILE A 66 4.02 10.24 -0.64
C ILE A 66 4.66 9.11 -1.45
N PHE A 67 5.05 8.02 -0.80
CA PHE A 67 5.62 6.87 -1.47
C PHE A 67 4.65 6.24 -2.46
N SER A 68 3.39 6.00 -2.05
CA SER A 68 2.35 5.48 -2.95
C SER A 68 2.08 6.43 -4.12
N PHE A 69 2.00 7.75 -3.87
CA PHE A 69 1.85 8.73 -4.95
C PHE A 69 3.05 8.73 -5.91
N ALA A 70 4.26 8.58 -5.40
CA ALA A 70 5.46 8.49 -6.23
C ALA A 70 5.43 7.27 -7.15
N ILE A 71 5.00 6.10 -6.64
CA ILE A 71 4.82 4.88 -7.45
C ILE A 71 3.76 5.11 -8.54
N GLU A 72 2.62 5.70 -8.19
CA GLU A 72 1.52 6.01 -9.12
C GLU A 72 1.95 6.99 -10.23
N PHE A 73 2.73 8.02 -9.88
CA PHE A 73 3.31 8.95 -10.86
C PHE A 73 4.35 8.27 -11.76
N LEU A 74 5.11 7.30 -11.24
CA LEU A 74 6.06 6.52 -12.02
C LEU A 74 5.36 5.60 -13.03
N GLN A 75 4.20 5.05 -12.65
CA GLN A 75 3.31 4.31 -13.56
C GLN A 75 2.71 5.22 -14.63
N LYS A 76 2.26 6.42 -14.25
CA LYS A 76 1.76 7.45 -15.20
C LYS A 76 2.82 7.87 -16.21
N ALA A 77 4.08 7.95 -15.79
CA ALA A 77 5.21 8.26 -16.67
C ALA A 77 5.55 7.11 -17.65
N ASN A 78 4.80 6.01 -17.65
CA ASN A 78 5.05 4.83 -18.48
C ASN A 78 6.52 4.38 -18.38
N TYR A 79 7.05 4.33 -17.15
CA TYR A 79 8.43 3.90 -16.91
C TYR A 79 8.69 2.47 -17.44
N VAL A 80 7.64 1.63 -17.50
CA VAL A 80 7.64 0.29 -18.12
C VAL A 80 7.98 0.36 -19.62
N THR A 81 7.48 1.37 -20.33
CA THR A 81 7.79 1.64 -21.73
C THR A 81 9.21 2.16 -21.91
N TRP A 82 9.67 3.01 -20.99
CA TRP A 82 11.04 3.56 -21.01
C TRP A 82 12.13 2.50 -20.77
N LEU A 83 11.81 1.49 -19.95
CA LEU A 83 12.70 0.34 -19.71
C LEU A 83 12.63 -0.75 -20.80
N GLY A 84 11.76 -0.61 -21.81
CA GLY A 84 11.61 -1.61 -22.88
C GLY A 84 11.04 -2.95 -22.42
N LEU A 85 10.45 -3.00 -21.22
CA LEU A 85 9.90 -4.22 -20.60
C LEU A 85 8.46 -4.53 -21.02
N GLU A 86 7.91 -3.78 -21.99
CA GLU A 86 6.54 -3.96 -22.50
C GLU A 86 6.25 -5.37 -23.03
N HIS A 87 7.29 -6.09 -23.46
CA HIS A 87 7.15 -7.43 -24.02
C HIS A 87 6.75 -8.48 -22.97
N ASN A 88 6.99 -8.23 -21.68
CA ASN A 88 6.66 -9.17 -20.61
C ASN A 88 5.32 -8.81 -19.97
N LYS A 89 4.26 -9.54 -20.33
CA LYS A 89 2.92 -9.44 -19.72
C LYS A 89 2.96 -9.48 -18.18
N LEU A 90 3.83 -10.31 -17.62
CA LEU A 90 4.03 -10.40 -16.17
C LEU A 90 4.58 -9.11 -15.57
N MET A 91 5.53 -8.44 -16.23
CA MET A 91 6.06 -7.14 -15.78
C MET A 91 5.04 -6.02 -15.93
N ARG A 92 4.22 -6.01 -17.00
CA ARG A 92 3.08 -5.08 -17.11
C ARG A 92 2.08 -5.23 -15.97
N ILE A 93 1.76 -6.47 -15.59
CA ILE A 93 0.80 -6.75 -14.52
C ILE A 93 1.39 -6.41 -13.15
N VAL A 94 2.65 -6.76 -12.89
CA VAL A 94 3.32 -6.51 -11.61
C VAL A 94 3.64 -5.03 -11.41
N LEU A 95 4.02 -4.31 -12.46
CA LEU A 95 4.40 -2.89 -12.37
C LEU A 95 3.19 -1.95 -12.44
N GLY A 96 2.04 -2.43 -12.90
CA GLY A 96 0.85 -1.60 -13.13
C GLY A 96 1.01 -0.73 -14.38
N THR A 97 0.02 -0.77 -15.26
CA THR A 97 0.07 -0.06 -16.56
C THR A 97 -0.87 1.12 -16.65
N SER A 98 -1.61 1.41 -15.58
CA SER A 98 -2.69 2.38 -15.63
C SER A 98 -2.77 3.12 -14.32
N PHE A 99 -2.31 4.37 -14.36
CA PHE A 99 -2.63 5.37 -13.36
C PHE A 99 -4.14 5.38 -13.12
N SER A 100 -4.55 5.18 -11.88
CA SER A 100 -5.96 5.15 -11.50
C SER A 100 -6.24 6.21 -10.44
N TYR A 101 -7.20 7.08 -10.73
CA TYR A 101 -7.67 8.07 -9.75
C TYR A 101 -8.27 7.40 -8.51
N TYR A 102 -8.77 6.16 -8.65
CA TYR A 102 -9.32 5.38 -7.54
C TYR A 102 -8.20 4.96 -6.59
N ASP A 103 -7.02 4.60 -7.09
CA ASP A 103 -5.89 4.13 -6.29
C ASP A 103 -5.34 5.31 -5.46
N LEU A 104 -5.31 6.52 -6.06
CA LEU A 104 -4.99 7.75 -5.34
C LEU A 104 -5.97 8.03 -4.18
N LEU A 105 -7.25 7.78 -4.40
CA LEU A 105 -8.31 7.91 -3.40
C LEU A 105 -8.17 6.84 -2.31
N ALA A 106 -7.86 5.60 -2.69
CA ALA A 106 -7.59 4.49 -1.78
C ALA A 106 -6.41 4.82 -0.85
N TYR A 107 -5.31 5.34 -1.40
CA TYR A 107 -4.16 5.73 -0.58
C TYR A 107 -4.50 6.88 0.37
N PHE A 108 -5.32 7.84 -0.06
CA PHE A 108 -5.78 8.92 0.80
C PHE A 108 -6.66 8.41 1.95
N VAL A 109 -7.55 7.45 1.67
CA VAL A 109 -8.36 6.76 2.69
C VAL A 109 -7.46 5.97 3.64
N GLY A 110 -6.48 5.23 3.13
CA GLY A 110 -5.50 4.51 3.94
C GLY A 110 -4.70 5.45 4.86
N TYR A 111 -4.31 6.62 4.37
CA TYR A 111 -3.67 7.67 5.16
C TYR A 111 -4.58 8.18 6.28
N LEU A 112 -5.86 8.46 5.99
CA LEU A 112 -6.85 8.86 7.00
C LEU A 112 -7.03 7.80 8.09
N ILE A 113 -7.09 6.52 7.71
CA ILE A 113 -7.16 5.40 8.66
C ILE A 113 -5.90 5.37 9.54
N CYS A 114 -4.71 5.55 8.96
CA CYS A 114 -3.47 5.61 9.72
C CYS A 114 -3.42 6.79 10.70
N LEU A 115 -4.05 7.92 10.37
CA LEU A 115 -4.18 9.07 11.27
C LEU A 115 -5.13 8.80 12.45
N LEU A 116 -6.15 7.97 12.26
CA LEU A 116 -7.06 7.56 13.33
C LEU A 116 -6.38 6.66 14.37
N PHE A 117 -5.33 5.93 13.98
CA PHE A 117 -4.44 5.25 14.92
C PHE A 117 -3.58 6.27 15.68
N LYS A 118 -4.18 6.86 16.69
CA LYS A 118 -3.50 7.70 17.68
C LYS A 118 -2.98 6.80 18.81
N ASP A 119 -1.68 6.86 19.09
CA ASP A 119 -1.13 6.27 20.32
C ASP A 119 -1.61 6.99 21.57
#